data_AF-A0A0F5JRJ9-F1
#
_entry.id   AF-A0A0F5JRJ9-F1
#
_cell.length_a   1.000
_cell.length_b   1.000
_cell.length_c   1.000
_cell.angle_alpha   90.00
_cell.angle_beta   90.00
_cell.angle_gamma   90.00
#
_symmetry.space_group_name_H-M   'P 1'
#
loop_
_entity.id
_entity.type
_entity.pdbx_description
1 polymer ?
#
loop_
_entity_poly.entity_id
_entity_poly.type
_entity_poly.pdbx_seq_one_letter_code
_entity_poly.pdbx_strand_id
1 'polypeptide(L)'
;MAGFLPSIGLSGCTNESPADPDTGEGKPVPVIISLTPEEAAAPIAATGNGGDEIKTLNIYIVNATGKVEAHVDETDFTFNTAHNEGTTASTVKLQPGTKTVYAFANCEGDAFSTLSLSDDWATVPEAVSGNQPIDIIPINAGNGIPMSARTTWEVSESRTTYKVELIRMVAKMEITLKDQRESQSNKVTSLTLAQFQPDRTKLFRPNYGIVELPESPTLSWSDWKWVQENERTASPSIAPFYLHETKGSFTVSIAIDREASPRTAILNTTIPRNHFYPLTIYLTDYSLDIQGSYRLAAIGTVTVSKNIGNGYTIELPEGSSDVQISIGLKENGTLKSSDVTWTCSPAIDHFNYNTSGQNATLVLSSEAIPAIPAEHEIIVTATFLKNGKKETYSFDLTLLIRPLADDDLTKASPASPLRETQPISIEL
;
A
#
# COMPACT_ATOMS: atom_id res chain seq x y z
N MET A 1 51.64 8.25 78.06
CA MET A 1 50.60 7.22 77.81
C MET A 1 49.83 7.06 79.11
N ALA A 2 48.81 7.87 79.39
CA ALA A 2 47.43 7.74 78.89
C ALA A 2 46.93 6.29 79.03
N GLY A 3 45.93 5.93 79.82
CA GLY A 3 45.00 6.70 80.67
C GLY A 3 43.75 5.83 80.89
N PHE A 4 43.34 5.70 82.15
CA PHE A 4 41.99 5.41 82.69
C PHE A 4 41.19 4.13 82.36
N LEU A 5 40.49 3.72 83.42
CA LEU A 5 39.63 2.58 83.72
C LEU A 5 38.20 2.71 83.08
N PRO A 6 37.31 1.70 83.24
CA PRO A 6 36.25 1.29 82.31
C PRO A 6 34.86 1.86 82.66
N SER A 7 33.84 1.65 81.82
CA SER A 7 32.46 1.35 82.26
C SER A 7 31.51 0.99 81.11
N ILE A 8 30.50 0.23 81.51
CA ILE A 8 29.43 -0.43 80.75
C ILE A 8 28.34 0.59 80.35
N GLY A 9 27.79 0.45 79.14
CA GLY A 9 26.50 1.02 78.75
C GLY A 9 25.59 -0.08 78.19
N LEU A 10 24.51 -0.37 78.93
CA LEU A 10 23.35 -1.17 78.51
C LEU A 10 22.40 -0.33 77.64
N SER A 11 21.52 -1.03 76.92
CA SER A 11 20.34 -0.60 76.13
C SER A 11 20.59 -0.56 74.60
N GLY A 12 19.77 -1.19 73.74
CA GLY A 12 18.57 -1.97 73.94
C GLY A 12 18.22 -2.78 72.68
N CYS A 13 17.38 -3.78 72.86
CA CYS A 13 16.80 -4.61 71.80
C CYS A 13 16.03 -3.76 70.77
N THR A 14 16.02 -4.18 69.51
CA THR A 14 14.79 -4.63 68.83
C THR A 14 15.12 -5.30 67.49
N ASN A 15 14.47 -6.44 67.29
CA ASN A 15 14.40 -7.31 66.12
C ASN A 15 14.70 -6.67 64.75
N GLU A 16 15.79 -7.10 64.11
CA GLU A 16 15.79 -7.20 62.65
C GLU A 16 15.01 -8.47 62.29
N SER A 17 13.76 -8.27 61.85
CA SER A 17 13.09 -9.28 61.04
C SER A 17 13.91 -9.45 59.76
N PRO A 18 14.22 -10.69 59.31
CA PRO A 18 14.80 -10.87 57.99
C PRO A 18 13.86 -10.23 56.97
N ALA A 19 14.43 -9.41 56.10
CA ALA A 19 13.74 -8.88 54.95
C ALA A 19 13.02 -10.02 54.22
N ASP A 20 11.73 -9.81 54.01
CA ASP A 20 10.94 -10.56 53.04
C ASP A 20 11.74 -10.57 51.72
N PRO A 21 12.00 -11.72 51.09
CA PRO A 21 12.62 -11.73 49.77
C PRO A 21 11.67 -11.03 48.80
N ASP A 22 12.05 -9.81 48.45
CA ASP A 22 11.48 -8.98 47.39
C ASP A 22 11.22 -9.86 46.15
N THR A 23 9.96 -10.28 45.98
CA THR A 23 9.49 -10.89 44.75
C THR A 23 9.62 -9.81 43.69
N GLY A 24 10.67 -9.90 42.86
CA GLY A 24 11.13 -8.87 41.94
C GLY A 24 10.14 -8.45 40.85
N GLU A 25 9.04 -7.82 41.24
CA GLU A 25 8.26 -6.93 40.39
C GLU A 25 8.87 -5.53 40.54
N GLY A 26 9.67 -5.13 39.54
CA GLY A 26 10.23 -3.78 39.48
C GLY A 26 9.13 -2.73 39.61
N LYS A 27 9.39 -1.60 40.27
CA LYS A 27 8.38 -0.56 40.51
C LYS A 27 7.82 0.01 39.19
N PRO A 28 6.55 0.45 39.15
CA PRO A 28 5.99 1.09 37.95
C PRO A 28 6.82 2.30 37.49
N VAL A 29 7.11 2.36 36.20
CA VAL A 29 7.90 3.41 35.55
C VAL A 29 7.01 4.37 34.75
N PRO A 30 7.32 5.67 34.70
CA PRO A 30 6.59 6.62 33.87
C PRO A 30 6.90 6.38 32.39
N VAL A 31 5.84 6.29 31.58
CA VAL A 31 5.89 6.03 30.15
C VAL A 31 5.14 7.14 29.42
N ILE A 32 5.82 7.75 28.46
CA ILE A 32 5.29 8.75 27.54
C ILE A 32 4.87 8.04 26.25
N ILE A 33 3.59 8.12 25.92
CA ILE A 33 3.01 7.58 24.70
C ILE A 33 2.94 8.71 23.69
N SER A 34 3.58 8.55 22.53
CA SER A 34 3.51 9.50 21.42
C SER A 34 2.76 8.91 20.23
N LEU A 35 1.77 9.62 19.69
CA LEU A 35 1.14 9.22 18.43
C LEU A 35 1.98 9.71 17.26
N THR A 36 2.24 8.85 16.30
CA THR A 36 2.92 9.23 15.06
C THR A 36 2.16 8.71 13.85
N PRO A 37 2.13 9.48 12.73
CA PRO A 37 1.79 8.88 11.46
C PRO A 37 2.87 7.85 11.10
N GLU A 38 2.50 6.85 10.31
CA GLU A 38 3.47 5.92 9.75
C GLU A 38 4.43 6.63 8.77
N GLU A 39 5.73 6.37 8.91
CA GLU A 39 6.86 7.08 8.28
C GLU A 39 6.88 7.01 6.73
N ALA A 40 6.11 6.10 6.11
CA ALA A 40 6.06 5.93 4.65
C ALA A 40 4.76 6.46 4.00
N ALA A 41 3.85 7.06 4.78
CA ALA A 41 2.76 7.87 4.25
C ALA A 41 3.20 9.33 4.26
N ALA A 42 3.63 9.88 3.11
CA ALA A 42 3.99 11.29 3.01
C ALA A 42 2.93 12.20 3.68
N PRO A 43 3.33 13.20 4.46
CA PRO A 43 2.39 14.07 5.16
C PRO A 43 1.61 14.89 4.13
N ILE A 44 0.29 14.93 4.24
CA ILE A 44 -0.49 15.98 3.57
C ILE A 44 -0.58 17.14 4.56
N ALA A 45 0.05 18.25 4.18
CA ALA A 45 -0.15 19.55 4.79
C ALA A 45 -1.65 19.81 4.96
N ALA A 46 -2.07 20.13 6.20
CA ALA A 46 -3.43 20.55 6.46
C ALA A 46 -3.69 21.89 5.76
N THR A 47 -4.35 21.83 4.61
CA THR A 47 -5.15 22.95 4.07
C THR A 47 -6.30 22.35 3.26
N GLY A 48 -7.32 21.84 3.94
CA GLY A 48 -8.55 21.36 3.27
C GLY A 48 -9.41 20.48 4.17
N ASN A 49 -10.41 21.09 4.80
CA ASN A 49 -11.33 20.55 5.82
C ASN A 49 -11.87 19.12 5.56
N GLY A 50 -11.70 18.25 6.57
CA GLY A 50 -12.61 17.14 6.89
C GLY A 50 -12.18 15.73 6.44
N GLY A 51 -11.54 14.96 7.32
CA GLY A 51 -11.45 13.50 7.18
C GLY A 51 -10.33 12.80 7.97
N ASP A 52 -9.17 13.44 8.08
CA ASP A 52 -7.95 12.84 8.65
C ASP A 52 -7.74 13.11 10.14
N GLU A 53 -8.64 13.86 10.77
CA GLU A 53 -8.57 14.19 12.19
C GLU A 53 -8.86 12.97 13.07
N ILE A 54 -8.09 12.81 14.14
CA ILE A 54 -8.43 11.89 15.24
C ILE A 54 -9.49 12.59 16.07
N LYS A 55 -10.74 12.11 16.00
CA LYS A 55 -11.87 12.62 16.77
C LYS A 55 -12.06 11.83 18.05
N THR A 56 -11.82 10.52 18.00
CA THR A 56 -11.86 9.61 19.14
C THR A 56 -10.66 8.67 19.10
N LEU A 57 -10.20 8.26 20.27
CA LEU A 57 -9.00 7.45 20.44
C LEU A 57 -9.14 6.51 21.64
N ASN A 58 -8.79 5.25 21.46
CA ASN A 58 -8.69 4.27 22.52
C ASN A 58 -7.38 3.51 22.38
N ILE A 59 -6.53 3.53 23.41
CA ILE A 59 -5.27 2.78 23.45
C ILE A 59 -5.25 1.90 24.68
N TYR A 60 -5.17 0.60 24.46
CA TYR A 60 -5.11 -0.42 25.50
C TYR A 60 -3.70 -0.99 25.58
N ILE A 61 -3.12 -0.94 26.78
CA ILE A 61 -1.79 -1.46 27.07
C ILE A 61 -1.98 -2.74 27.88
N VAL A 62 -1.59 -3.85 27.28
CA VAL A 62 -1.86 -5.19 27.76
C VAL A 62 -0.57 -5.82 28.26
N ASN A 63 -0.59 -6.35 29.48
CA ASN A 63 0.55 -7.03 30.05
C ASN A 63 0.77 -8.43 29.46
N ALA A 64 1.88 -9.07 29.83
CA ALA A 64 2.23 -10.41 29.36
C ALA A 64 1.20 -11.51 29.71
N THR A 65 0.31 -11.26 30.68
CA THR A 65 -0.78 -12.19 31.05
C THR A 65 -2.07 -11.98 30.26
N GLY A 66 -2.10 -11.02 29.32
CA GLY A 66 -3.28 -10.71 28.50
C GLY A 66 -4.31 -9.80 29.17
N LYS A 67 -3.98 -9.19 30.31
CA LYS A 67 -4.83 -8.23 31.01
C LYS A 67 -4.47 -6.80 30.63
N VAL A 68 -5.47 -5.93 30.52
CA VAL A 68 -5.24 -4.49 30.35
C VAL A 68 -4.66 -3.93 31.65
N GLU A 69 -3.49 -3.32 31.52
CA GLU A 69 -2.76 -2.67 32.62
C GLU A 69 -3.03 -1.16 32.64
N ALA A 70 -3.26 -0.58 31.47
CA ALA A 70 -3.71 0.79 31.32
C ALA A 70 -4.52 0.98 30.04
N HIS A 71 -5.43 1.93 30.10
CA HIS A 71 -6.17 2.47 28.97
C HIS A 71 -5.94 3.99 28.95
N VAL A 72 -5.68 4.54 27.77
CA VAL A 72 -5.63 5.99 27.55
C VAL A 72 -6.50 6.34 26.36
N ASP A 73 -7.14 7.50 26.42
CA ASP A 73 -8.08 7.97 25.40
C ASP A 73 -7.69 9.36 24.86
N GLU A 74 -8.48 9.95 23.95
CA GLU A 74 -8.17 11.26 23.38
C GLU A 74 -8.02 12.38 24.43
N THR A 75 -8.67 12.27 25.60
CA THR A 75 -8.63 13.30 26.65
C THR A 75 -7.30 13.32 27.40
N ASP A 76 -6.54 12.22 27.35
CA ASP A 76 -5.19 12.13 27.90
C ASP A 76 -4.13 12.78 27.01
N PHE A 77 -4.50 13.19 25.80
CA PHE A 77 -3.60 13.84 24.84
C PHE A 77 -3.90 15.33 24.69
N THR A 78 -2.84 16.13 24.62
CA THR A 78 -2.94 17.53 24.19
C THR A 78 -2.77 17.62 22.68
N PHE A 79 -3.84 17.96 21.96
CA PHE A 79 -3.77 18.23 20.52
C PHE A 79 -3.39 19.68 20.27
N ASN A 80 -2.24 19.91 19.61
CA ASN A 80 -1.86 21.24 19.16
C ASN A 80 -2.46 21.50 17.76
N THR A 81 -3.47 22.37 17.69
CA THR A 81 -4.19 22.72 16.46
C THR A 81 -3.42 23.66 15.52
N ALA A 82 -2.23 24.16 15.90
CA ALA A 82 -1.56 25.25 15.19
C ALA A 82 -0.40 24.83 14.25
N HIS A 83 0.17 23.63 14.39
CA HIS A 83 1.44 23.31 13.71
C HIS A 83 1.49 22.02 12.89
N ASN A 84 0.43 21.21 12.83
CA ASN A 84 0.43 19.89 12.15
C ASN A 84 1.58 18.95 12.56
N GLU A 85 2.31 19.28 13.61
CA GLU A 85 3.35 18.49 14.26
C GLU A 85 2.90 18.32 15.70
N GLY A 86 2.10 17.28 15.94
CA GLY A 86 1.57 16.97 17.25
C GLY A 86 2.67 16.40 18.14
N THR A 87 3.08 17.10 19.19
CA THR A 87 3.54 16.41 20.41
C THR A 87 2.30 15.92 21.16
N THR A 88 1.60 14.93 20.60
CA THR A 88 0.50 14.20 21.24
C THR A 88 1.12 13.21 22.21
N ALA A 89 1.51 13.72 23.37
CA ALA A 89 2.11 12.91 24.43
C ALA A 89 1.11 12.69 25.57
N SER A 90 0.83 11.44 25.91
CA SER A 90 0.15 11.05 27.16
C SER A 90 1.17 10.39 28.10
N THR A 91 0.98 10.53 29.42
CA THR A 91 1.88 9.91 30.41
C THR A 91 1.11 8.93 31.29
N VAL A 92 1.60 7.69 31.36
CA VAL A 92 1.04 6.61 32.19
C VAL A 92 2.14 5.94 33.02
N LYS A 93 1.78 5.23 34.08
CA LYS A 93 2.72 4.39 34.85
C LYS A 93 2.49 2.93 34.52
N LEU A 94 3.54 2.23 34.13
CA LEU A 94 3.48 0.81 33.75
C LEU A 94 4.56 0.01 34.49
N GLN A 95 4.26 -1.23 34.82
CA GLN A 95 5.26 -2.19 35.28
C GLN A 95 6.27 -2.49 34.15
N PRO A 96 7.57 -2.68 34.45
CA PRO A 96 8.53 -3.16 33.47
C PRO A 96 8.14 -4.49 32.80
N GLY A 97 8.65 -4.72 31.59
CA GLY A 97 8.45 -5.94 30.80
C GLY A 97 7.65 -5.73 29.51
N THR A 98 7.46 -6.83 28.78
CA THR A 98 6.75 -6.86 27.49
C THR A 98 5.28 -6.46 27.64
N LYS A 99 4.84 -5.52 26.79
CA LYS A 99 3.44 -5.11 26.65
C LYS A 99 2.98 -5.27 25.21
N THR A 100 1.75 -5.74 25.01
CA THR A 100 1.06 -5.62 23.73
C THR A 100 0.17 -4.39 23.76
N VAL A 101 0.23 -3.56 22.74
CA VAL A 101 -0.56 -2.33 22.66
C VAL A 101 -1.52 -2.42 21.48
N TYR A 102 -2.78 -2.11 21.75
CA TYR A 102 -3.84 -2.00 20.74
C TYR A 102 -4.34 -0.56 20.73
N ALA A 103 -4.37 0.07 19.56
CA ALA A 103 -4.89 1.41 19.41
C ALA A 103 -5.96 1.47 18.33
N PHE A 104 -7.00 2.26 18.57
CA PHE A 104 -8.13 2.48 17.68
C PHE A 104 -8.47 3.96 17.67
N ALA A 105 -8.46 4.58 16.50
CA ALA A 105 -8.92 5.95 16.34
C ALA A 105 -10.11 5.99 15.38
N ASN A 106 -11.13 6.79 15.68
CA ASN A 106 -12.34 6.94 14.86
C ASN A 106 -13.08 5.60 14.60
N CYS A 107 -12.89 4.60 15.46
CA CYS A 107 -13.47 3.26 15.34
C CYS A 107 -14.80 3.16 16.10
N GLU A 108 -15.75 4.01 15.73
CA GLU A 108 -17.05 4.12 16.40
C GLU A 108 -18.22 3.80 15.47
N GLY A 109 -19.35 3.39 16.07
CA GLY A 109 -20.58 3.05 15.35
C GLY A 109 -20.76 1.56 15.12
N ASP A 110 -21.84 1.21 14.43
CA ASP A 110 -22.34 -0.18 14.35
C ASP A 110 -21.32 -1.16 13.78
N ALA A 111 -20.50 -0.73 12.82
CA ALA A 111 -19.42 -1.54 12.26
C ALA A 111 -18.49 -2.09 13.35
N PHE A 112 -18.14 -1.27 14.35
CA PHE A 112 -17.17 -1.58 15.40
C PHE A 112 -17.80 -2.17 16.66
N SER A 113 -19.14 -2.24 16.73
CA SER A 113 -19.86 -2.78 17.90
C SER A 113 -19.41 -4.21 18.27
N THR A 114 -19.06 -5.01 17.27
CA THR A 114 -18.56 -6.38 17.45
C THR A 114 -17.21 -6.46 18.15
N LEU A 115 -16.42 -5.37 18.13
CA LEU A 115 -15.12 -5.32 18.80
C LEU A 115 -15.25 -5.12 20.31
N SER A 116 -16.42 -4.70 20.79
CA SER A 116 -16.68 -4.40 22.20
C SER A 116 -15.63 -3.47 22.80
N LEU A 117 -15.22 -2.41 22.07
CA LEU A 117 -14.31 -1.38 22.57
C LEU A 117 -14.97 -0.70 23.80
N SER A 118 -14.29 -0.74 24.94
CA SER A 118 -14.77 -0.17 26.21
C SER A 118 -13.60 0.15 27.13
N ASP A 119 -13.74 1.10 28.03
CA ASP A 119 -12.66 1.54 28.94
C ASP A 119 -12.20 0.42 29.91
N ASP A 120 -13.08 -0.54 30.21
CA ASP A 120 -12.91 -1.53 31.29
C ASP A 120 -12.64 -2.97 30.80
N TRP A 121 -11.75 -3.14 29.81
CA TRP A 121 -11.36 -4.48 29.37
C TRP A 121 -10.64 -5.28 30.47
N ALA A 122 -11.33 -6.26 31.06
CA ALA A 122 -10.70 -7.22 31.97
C ALA A 122 -9.64 -8.10 31.27
N THR A 123 -9.90 -8.42 30.00
CA THR A 123 -9.03 -9.13 29.06
C THR A 123 -9.28 -8.60 27.66
N VAL A 124 -8.32 -8.78 26.75
CA VAL A 124 -8.49 -8.38 25.35
C VAL A 124 -9.65 -9.15 24.71
N PRO A 125 -10.63 -8.47 24.07
CA PRO A 125 -11.70 -9.16 23.35
C PRO A 125 -11.18 -10.10 22.27
N GLU A 126 -11.90 -11.20 22.04
CA GLU A 126 -11.54 -12.20 21.03
C GLU A 126 -11.54 -11.60 19.61
N ALA A 127 -12.50 -10.74 19.29
CA ALA A 127 -12.55 -10.04 18.01
C ALA A 127 -11.29 -9.18 17.74
N VAL A 128 -10.76 -8.55 18.78
CA VAL A 128 -9.56 -7.72 18.70
C VAL A 128 -8.30 -8.59 18.60
N SER A 129 -8.12 -9.53 19.52
CA SER A 129 -6.95 -10.42 19.53
C SER A 129 -6.88 -11.34 18.31
N GLY A 130 -8.04 -11.78 17.81
CA GLY A 130 -8.22 -12.58 16.60
C GLY A 130 -8.14 -11.78 15.29
N ASN A 131 -7.90 -10.47 15.35
CA ASN A 131 -7.77 -9.61 14.17
C ASN A 131 -8.98 -9.67 13.22
N GLN A 132 -10.18 -9.60 13.79
CA GLN A 132 -11.43 -9.88 13.07
C GLN A 132 -11.65 -8.92 11.89
N PRO A 133 -12.06 -9.43 10.71
CA PRO A 133 -12.39 -8.57 9.58
C PRO A 133 -13.66 -7.74 9.84
N ILE A 134 -13.64 -6.48 9.41
CA ILE A 134 -14.70 -5.49 9.62
C ILE A 134 -15.01 -4.74 8.32
N ASP A 135 -16.29 -4.46 8.08
CA ASP A 135 -16.71 -3.54 7.02
C ASP A 135 -16.77 -2.12 7.57
N ILE A 136 -16.00 -1.21 6.97
CA ILE A 136 -15.85 0.19 7.40
C ILE A 136 -16.25 1.16 6.29
N ILE A 137 -16.89 0.66 5.23
CA ILE A 137 -17.31 1.44 4.07
C ILE A 137 -18.84 1.38 3.99
N PRO A 138 -19.52 2.53 3.76
CA PRO A 138 -18.97 3.86 3.55
C PRO A 138 -18.42 4.50 4.84
N ILE A 139 -17.38 5.32 4.70
CA ILE A 139 -16.86 6.10 5.82
C ILE A 139 -17.84 7.21 6.17
N ASN A 140 -18.23 7.29 7.44
CA ASN A 140 -18.98 8.42 7.95
C ASN A 140 -18.03 9.62 8.14
N ALA A 141 -18.16 10.64 7.29
CA ALA A 141 -17.35 11.86 7.37
C ALA A 141 -17.43 12.54 8.76
N GLY A 142 -18.54 12.36 9.48
CA GLY A 142 -18.74 12.84 10.84
C GLY A 142 -17.79 12.21 11.86
N ASN A 143 -17.36 10.95 11.66
CA ASN A 143 -16.56 10.19 12.62
C ASN A 143 -15.05 10.24 12.33
N GLY A 144 -14.65 10.75 11.15
CA GLY A 144 -13.26 10.69 10.70
C GLY A 144 -12.92 9.31 10.11
N ILE A 145 -11.69 9.16 9.60
CA ILE A 145 -11.25 7.89 8.99
C ILE A 145 -10.79 6.93 10.09
N PRO A 146 -11.34 5.70 10.16
CA PRO A 146 -10.91 4.69 11.11
C PRO A 146 -9.43 4.34 10.96
N MET A 147 -8.72 4.29 12.08
CA MET A 147 -7.32 3.89 12.16
C MET A 147 -7.11 2.87 13.27
N SER A 148 -6.14 1.99 13.08
CA SER A 148 -5.80 0.96 14.05
C SER A 148 -4.30 0.74 14.12
N ALA A 149 -3.83 0.26 15.27
CA ALA A 149 -2.45 -0.15 15.45
C ALA A 149 -2.36 -1.34 16.42
N ARG A 150 -1.40 -2.21 16.16
CA ARG A 150 -0.94 -3.23 17.12
C ARG A 150 0.57 -3.20 17.17
N THR A 151 1.13 -3.04 18.36
CA THR A 151 2.59 -3.05 18.55
C THR A 151 2.98 -3.73 19.86
N THR A 152 4.26 -4.02 20.01
CA THR A 152 4.83 -4.58 21.24
C THR A 152 5.85 -3.62 21.81
N TRP A 153 5.79 -3.36 23.12
CA TRP A 153 6.73 -2.53 23.84
C TRP A 153 7.50 -3.34 24.86
N GLU A 154 8.79 -3.06 24.99
CA GLU A 154 9.61 -3.54 26.11
C GLU A 154 9.79 -2.41 27.12
N VAL A 155 8.95 -2.41 28.16
CA VAL A 155 8.93 -1.34 29.17
C VAL A 155 10.11 -1.52 30.12
N SER A 156 10.90 -0.46 30.31
CA SER A 156 12.04 -0.46 31.23
C SER A 156 12.31 0.93 31.79
N GLU A 157 13.07 1.02 32.88
CA GLU A 157 13.51 2.30 33.46
C GLU A 157 14.34 3.15 32.49
N SER A 158 15.05 2.54 31.55
CA SER A 158 15.94 3.22 30.60
C SER A 158 15.23 3.87 29.41
N ARG A 159 13.97 3.49 29.14
CA ARG A 159 13.20 3.97 27.98
C ARG A 159 11.90 4.60 28.45
N THR A 160 11.79 5.90 28.22
CA THR A 160 10.67 6.72 28.69
C THR A 160 9.62 6.99 27.61
N THR A 161 9.94 6.82 26.33
CA THR A 161 9.01 7.14 25.22
C THR A 161 8.75 5.96 24.30
N TYR A 162 7.48 5.77 23.98
CA TYR A 162 6.99 4.70 23.13
C TYR A 162 6.00 5.27 22.12
N LYS A 163 6.12 4.80 20.87
CA LYS A 163 5.33 5.28 19.75
C LYS A 163 4.14 4.34 19.51
N VAL A 164 3.01 4.95 19.15
CA VAL A 164 1.88 4.28 18.52
C VAL A 164 1.73 4.85 17.12
N GLU A 165 1.95 4.01 16.12
CA GLU A 165 1.77 4.37 14.71
C GLU A 165 0.34 4.04 14.29
N LEU A 166 -0.51 5.06 14.21
CA LEU A 166 -1.90 4.88 13.78
C LEU A 166 -1.96 4.75 12.25
N ILE A 167 -2.61 3.69 11.79
CA ILE A 167 -2.68 3.32 10.37
C ILE A 167 -4.13 3.38 9.93
N ARG A 168 -4.45 4.21 8.91
CA ARG A 168 -5.78 4.20 8.31
C ARG A 168 -6.13 2.80 7.83
N MET A 169 -7.35 2.36 8.14
CA MET A 169 -7.83 1.02 7.77
C MET A 169 -8.30 0.91 6.31
N VAL A 170 -8.33 2.04 5.60
CA VAL A 170 -8.72 2.18 4.19
C VAL A 170 -7.55 2.65 3.32
N ALA A 171 -7.63 2.37 2.02
CA ALA A 171 -6.89 3.10 1.00
C ALA A 171 -7.77 4.22 0.40
N LYS A 172 -7.17 5.14 -0.35
CA LYS A 172 -7.89 6.15 -1.15
C LYS A 172 -7.52 5.99 -2.63
N MET A 173 -8.52 5.75 -3.48
CA MET A 173 -8.37 5.65 -4.93
C MET A 173 -8.61 7.01 -5.58
N GLU A 174 -7.73 7.39 -6.51
CA GLU A 174 -7.86 8.60 -7.33
C GLU A 174 -7.74 8.21 -8.80
N ILE A 175 -8.85 8.26 -9.55
CA ILE A 175 -8.88 7.83 -10.94
C ILE A 175 -8.80 9.05 -11.87
N THR A 176 -7.84 9.02 -12.79
CA THR A 176 -7.73 9.97 -13.90
C THR A 176 -8.02 9.25 -15.21
N LEU A 177 -9.07 9.64 -15.93
CA LEU A 177 -9.36 9.13 -17.25
C LEU A 177 -8.86 10.09 -18.34
N LYS A 178 -7.95 9.63 -19.19
CA LYS A 178 -7.41 10.37 -20.34
C LYS A 178 -7.93 9.75 -21.63
N ASP A 179 -8.87 10.42 -22.28
CA ASP A 179 -9.35 10.05 -23.61
C ASP A 179 -8.36 10.57 -24.67
N GLN A 180 -7.60 9.64 -25.25
CA GLN A 180 -6.58 9.89 -26.29
C GLN A 180 -6.98 9.31 -27.65
N ARG A 181 -8.23 8.84 -27.78
CA ARG A 181 -8.76 8.41 -29.07
C ARG A 181 -8.74 9.56 -30.05
N GLU A 182 -8.51 9.25 -31.32
CA GLU A 182 -8.51 10.21 -32.42
C GLU A 182 -9.86 10.91 -32.55
N SER A 183 -10.95 10.16 -32.39
CA SER A 183 -12.31 10.69 -32.36
C SER A 183 -12.92 10.56 -30.98
N GLN A 184 -13.09 11.70 -30.32
CA GLN A 184 -13.79 11.81 -29.04
C GLN A 184 -15.27 12.16 -29.23
N SER A 185 -15.85 11.89 -30.40
CA SER A 185 -17.24 12.22 -30.72
C SER A 185 -18.23 11.41 -29.88
N ASN A 186 -17.94 10.12 -29.67
CA ASN A 186 -18.62 9.25 -28.72
C ASN A 186 -17.99 9.42 -27.33
N LYS A 187 -18.82 9.60 -26.31
CA LYS A 187 -18.37 10.01 -24.96
C LYS A 187 -18.42 8.84 -24.00
N VAL A 188 -17.50 8.82 -23.03
CA VAL A 188 -17.46 7.79 -21.99
C VAL A 188 -18.69 7.95 -21.08
N THR A 189 -19.49 6.90 -20.93
CA THR A 189 -20.73 6.92 -20.14
C THR A 189 -20.58 6.26 -18.77
N SER A 190 -19.68 5.28 -18.64
CA SER A 190 -19.42 4.62 -17.35
C SER A 190 -18.06 3.96 -17.30
N LEU A 191 -17.54 3.79 -16.09
CA LEU A 191 -16.35 3.03 -15.75
C LEU A 191 -16.72 2.00 -14.69
N THR A 192 -16.27 0.77 -14.86
CA THR A 192 -16.47 -0.32 -13.90
C THR A 192 -15.15 -1.01 -13.60
N LEU A 193 -14.85 -1.17 -12.32
CA LEU A 193 -13.79 -2.04 -11.80
C LEU A 193 -14.50 -3.28 -11.22
N ALA A 194 -14.50 -4.39 -11.97
CA ALA A 194 -15.25 -5.58 -11.62
C ALA A 194 -14.60 -6.37 -10.48
N GLN A 195 -15.41 -6.87 -9.54
CA GLN A 195 -14.96 -7.64 -8.37
C GLN A 195 -13.78 -7.00 -7.65
N PHE A 196 -13.81 -5.69 -7.48
CA PHE A 196 -12.67 -4.89 -7.04
C PHE A 196 -12.68 -4.60 -5.53
N GLN A 197 -13.88 -4.51 -4.96
CA GLN A 197 -14.11 -4.10 -3.58
C GLN A 197 -14.43 -5.32 -2.72
N PRO A 198 -13.48 -5.83 -1.91
CA PRO A 198 -13.82 -6.78 -0.87
C PRO A 198 -14.75 -6.09 0.16
N ASP A 199 -15.63 -6.83 0.81
CA ASP A 199 -16.61 -6.28 1.77
C ASP A 199 -16.01 -5.90 3.13
N ARG A 200 -14.77 -6.31 3.43
CA ARG A 200 -14.15 -6.07 4.74
C ARG A 200 -12.64 -6.16 4.71
N THR A 201 -12.03 -5.59 5.75
CA THR A 201 -10.59 -5.55 6.00
C THR A 201 -10.26 -6.03 7.41
N LYS A 202 -9.07 -6.59 7.65
CA LYS A 202 -8.64 -6.98 9.01
C LYS A 202 -8.43 -5.75 9.90
N LEU A 203 -8.49 -5.88 11.23
CA LEU A 203 -8.20 -4.76 12.15
C LEU A 203 -6.78 -4.27 11.97
N PHE A 204 -5.80 -5.15 12.04
CA PHE A 204 -4.39 -4.89 11.96
C PHE A 204 -3.81 -5.55 10.71
N ARG A 205 -2.88 -4.86 10.04
CA ARG A 205 -2.09 -5.46 8.97
C ARG A 205 -0.81 -6.08 9.54
N PRO A 206 -0.20 -7.06 8.84
CA PRO A 206 1.00 -7.73 9.32
C PRO A 206 2.26 -6.85 9.24
N ASN A 207 2.41 -6.09 8.15
CA ASN A 207 3.58 -5.22 7.88
C ASN A 207 3.19 -4.07 6.95
N TYR A 208 4.04 -3.05 6.86
CA TYR A 208 3.89 -1.95 5.89
C TYR A 208 3.76 -2.48 4.45
N GLY A 209 2.82 -1.92 3.68
CA GLY A 209 2.62 -2.25 2.27
C GLY A 209 2.05 -3.65 1.98
N ILE A 210 1.92 -4.53 2.99
CA ILE A 210 1.43 -5.90 2.78
C ILE A 210 -0.09 -5.96 2.91
N VAL A 211 -0.74 -6.51 1.87
CA VAL A 211 -2.17 -6.79 1.85
C VAL A 211 -2.45 -8.24 2.25
N GLU A 212 -3.14 -8.40 3.37
CA GLU A 212 -3.59 -9.70 3.89
C GLU A 212 -5.10 -9.75 3.93
N LEU A 213 -5.69 -10.20 2.82
CA LEU A 213 -7.13 -10.33 2.70
C LEU A 213 -7.69 -11.30 3.76
N PRO A 214 -8.90 -11.05 4.29
CA PRO A 214 -9.57 -12.00 5.16
C PRO A 214 -9.72 -13.37 4.50
N GLU A 215 -9.25 -14.42 5.18
CA GLU A 215 -9.52 -15.80 4.78
C GLU A 215 -10.96 -16.13 5.17
N SER A 216 -11.90 -15.97 4.25
CA SER A 216 -13.29 -16.36 4.49
C SER A 216 -13.93 -16.88 3.21
N PRO A 217 -14.60 -18.05 3.25
CA PRO A 217 -15.42 -18.54 2.14
C PRO A 217 -16.62 -17.62 1.85
N THR A 218 -16.91 -16.66 2.74
CA THR A 218 -17.97 -15.66 2.60
C THR A 218 -17.44 -14.26 2.28
N LEU A 219 -16.15 -14.10 1.93
CA LEU A 219 -15.64 -12.80 1.49
C LEU A 219 -16.38 -12.40 0.20
N SER A 220 -17.19 -11.35 0.29
CA SER A 220 -17.93 -10.83 -0.85
C SER A 220 -17.03 -9.90 -1.65
N TRP A 221 -17.19 -9.92 -2.97
CA TRP A 221 -16.56 -8.95 -3.86
C TRP A 221 -17.65 -8.21 -4.61
N SER A 222 -17.53 -6.89 -4.65
CA SER A 222 -18.44 -6.04 -5.41
C SER A 222 -17.70 -5.26 -6.49
N ASP A 223 -18.44 -4.90 -7.53
CA ASP A 223 -17.94 -3.98 -8.55
C ASP A 223 -17.92 -2.57 -7.95
N TRP A 224 -16.86 -1.82 -8.25
CA TRP A 224 -16.94 -0.37 -8.15
C TRP A 224 -17.40 0.19 -9.49
N LYS A 225 -18.37 1.11 -9.46
CA LYS A 225 -19.00 1.68 -10.66
C LYS A 225 -19.08 3.20 -10.55
N TRP A 226 -18.66 3.85 -11.63
CA TRP A 226 -18.94 5.25 -11.88
C TRP A 226 -19.79 5.37 -13.14
N VAL A 227 -20.83 6.20 -13.08
CA VAL A 227 -21.75 6.49 -14.19
C VAL A 227 -21.80 7.99 -14.37
N GLN A 228 -21.71 8.45 -15.62
CA GLN A 228 -21.80 9.87 -15.94
C GLN A 228 -23.24 10.35 -15.79
N GLU A 229 -23.49 11.26 -14.85
CA GLU A 229 -24.86 11.66 -14.53
C GLU A 229 -25.48 12.61 -15.57
N ASN A 230 -24.79 13.67 -16.05
CA ASN A 230 -25.46 14.68 -16.88
C ASN A 230 -24.61 15.46 -17.92
N GLU A 231 -23.29 15.30 -18.00
CA GLU A 231 -22.48 16.04 -18.99
C GLU A 231 -21.54 15.11 -19.75
N ARG A 232 -21.78 14.95 -21.05
CA ARG A 232 -20.98 14.11 -21.95
C ARG A 232 -19.65 14.79 -22.35
N THR A 233 -18.81 15.09 -21.37
CA THR A 233 -17.48 15.65 -21.59
C THR A 233 -16.50 14.57 -22.06
N ALA A 234 -15.45 14.96 -22.78
CA ALA A 234 -14.40 14.03 -23.21
C ALA A 234 -13.49 13.57 -22.05
N SER A 235 -13.50 14.28 -20.93
CA SER A 235 -12.67 14.00 -19.76
C SER A 235 -13.54 14.10 -18.50
N PRO A 236 -14.27 13.03 -18.15
CA PRO A 236 -15.10 13.04 -16.96
C PRO A 236 -14.25 13.15 -15.69
N SER A 237 -14.71 13.96 -14.75
CA SER A 237 -14.14 14.00 -13.40
C SER A 237 -14.75 12.87 -12.57
N ILE A 238 -13.90 12.01 -12.03
CA ILE A 238 -14.29 10.92 -11.14
C ILE A 238 -13.88 11.33 -9.72
N ALA A 239 -14.85 11.43 -8.83
CA ALA A 239 -14.56 11.75 -7.43
C ALA A 239 -13.70 10.65 -6.81
N PRO A 240 -12.68 11.01 -6.01
CA PRO A 240 -11.89 10.02 -5.30
C PRO A 240 -12.76 9.31 -4.26
N PHE A 241 -12.42 8.07 -3.95
CA PHE A 241 -13.19 7.25 -3.03
C PHE A 241 -12.28 6.38 -2.16
N TYR A 242 -12.78 6.02 -0.98
CA TYR A 242 -12.10 5.10 -0.09
C TYR A 242 -12.49 3.65 -0.41
N LEU A 243 -11.55 2.75 -0.18
CA LEU A 243 -11.71 1.31 -0.39
C LEU A 243 -11.00 0.51 0.70
N HIS A 244 -11.49 -0.71 0.92
CA HIS A 244 -10.77 -1.71 1.67
C HIS A 244 -9.46 -2.05 0.93
N GLU A 245 -8.45 -2.51 1.67
CA GLU A 245 -7.24 -3.01 1.02
C GLU A 245 -7.55 -4.18 0.09
N THR A 246 -6.90 -4.22 -1.07
CA THR A 246 -7.26 -5.19 -2.12
C THR A 246 -6.02 -5.65 -2.88
N LYS A 247 -6.05 -6.88 -3.40
CA LYS A 247 -5.01 -7.41 -4.28
C LYS A 247 -5.61 -8.39 -5.27
N GLY A 248 -5.18 -8.34 -6.52
CA GLY A 248 -5.64 -9.28 -7.54
C GLY A 248 -5.60 -8.73 -8.95
N SER A 249 -6.31 -9.43 -9.83
CA SER A 249 -6.51 -9.09 -11.23
C SER A 249 -7.96 -8.67 -11.44
N PHE A 250 -8.18 -7.44 -11.87
CA PHE A 250 -9.51 -6.84 -11.97
C PHE A 250 -9.82 -6.46 -13.40
N THR A 251 -11.03 -6.78 -13.86
CA THR A 251 -11.47 -6.31 -15.18
C THR A 251 -11.92 -4.85 -15.06
N VAL A 252 -11.25 -3.98 -15.80
CA VAL A 252 -11.62 -2.58 -15.95
C VAL A 252 -12.43 -2.46 -17.23
N SER A 253 -13.66 -1.95 -17.15
CA SER A 253 -14.56 -1.79 -18.30
C SER A 253 -14.99 -0.34 -18.47
N ILE A 254 -14.87 0.19 -19.68
CA ILE A 254 -15.36 1.52 -20.05
C ILE A 254 -16.48 1.37 -21.08
N ALA A 255 -17.66 1.90 -20.77
CA ALA A 255 -18.73 2.02 -21.75
C ALA A 255 -18.67 3.40 -22.42
N ILE A 256 -18.91 3.41 -23.74
CA ILE A 256 -18.87 4.59 -24.58
C ILE A 256 -20.21 4.71 -25.31
N ASP A 257 -20.73 5.93 -25.41
CA ASP A 257 -21.98 6.22 -26.12
C ASP A 257 -21.93 5.64 -27.55
N ARG A 258 -23.00 4.94 -27.94
CA ARG A 258 -23.17 4.32 -29.27
C ARG A 258 -22.22 3.16 -29.59
N GLU A 259 -21.37 2.71 -28.66
CA GLU A 259 -20.67 1.44 -28.77
C GLU A 259 -21.52 0.32 -28.17
N ALA A 260 -21.60 -0.83 -28.87
CA ALA A 260 -22.47 -1.93 -28.46
C ALA A 260 -21.89 -2.75 -27.28
N SER A 261 -20.59 -2.66 -27.03
CA SER A 261 -19.90 -3.41 -25.99
C SER A 261 -18.91 -2.51 -25.26
N PRO A 262 -18.79 -2.64 -23.92
CA PRO A 262 -17.73 -1.96 -23.18
C PRO A 262 -16.36 -2.43 -23.65
N ARG A 263 -15.40 -1.51 -23.63
CA ARG A 263 -14.00 -1.82 -23.82
C ARG A 263 -13.39 -2.25 -22.51
N THR A 264 -12.50 -3.24 -22.53
CA THR A 264 -12.00 -3.88 -21.32
C THR A 264 -10.49 -4.00 -21.27
N ALA A 265 -9.91 -3.89 -20.09
CA ALA A 265 -8.53 -4.26 -19.80
C ALA A 265 -8.42 -4.95 -18.43
N ILE A 266 -7.27 -5.52 -18.13
CA ILE A 266 -6.99 -6.14 -16.83
C ILE A 266 -6.04 -5.24 -16.04
N LEU A 267 -6.44 -4.87 -14.83
CA LEU A 267 -5.60 -4.21 -13.84
C LEU A 267 -5.09 -5.26 -12.85
N ASN A 268 -3.79 -5.55 -12.85
CA ASN A 268 -3.17 -6.32 -11.78
C ASN A 268 -2.55 -5.36 -10.78
N THR A 269 -3.03 -5.38 -9.54
CA THR A 269 -2.56 -4.44 -8.54
C THR A 269 -2.70 -4.99 -7.12
N THR A 270 -1.89 -4.41 -6.23
CA THR A 270 -2.02 -4.51 -4.78
C THR A 270 -2.19 -3.10 -4.24
N ILE A 271 -3.25 -2.88 -3.48
CA ILE A 271 -3.62 -1.59 -2.90
C ILE A 271 -3.66 -1.76 -1.38
N PRO A 272 -2.59 -1.40 -0.67
CA PRO A 272 -2.53 -1.48 0.77
C PRO A 272 -3.36 -0.38 1.42
N ARG A 273 -3.90 -0.65 2.62
CA ARG A 273 -4.49 0.39 3.47
C ARG A 273 -3.48 1.50 3.78
N ASN A 274 -3.97 2.67 4.18
CA ASN A 274 -3.16 3.88 4.45
C ASN A 274 -2.35 4.38 3.25
N HIS A 275 -2.78 4.06 2.02
CA HIS A 275 -2.15 4.54 0.79
C HIS A 275 -3.12 5.33 -0.07
N PHE A 276 -2.57 6.29 -0.80
CA PHE A 276 -3.20 6.92 -1.95
C PHE A 276 -2.80 6.11 -3.18
N TYR A 277 -3.79 5.72 -3.98
CA TYR A 277 -3.57 4.95 -5.21
C TYR A 277 -4.05 5.78 -6.41
N PRO A 278 -3.14 6.49 -7.09
CA PRO A 278 -3.45 7.18 -8.34
C PRO A 278 -3.51 6.18 -9.50
N LEU A 279 -4.69 5.97 -10.06
CA LEU A 279 -4.92 5.15 -11.25
C LEU A 279 -5.13 6.07 -12.46
N THR A 280 -4.25 6.00 -13.45
CA THR A 280 -4.49 6.67 -14.72
C THR A 280 -4.95 5.67 -15.77
N ILE A 281 -6.13 5.90 -16.33
CA ILE A 281 -6.70 5.10 -17.40
C ILE A 281 -6.56 5.87 -18.71
N TYR A 282 -5.85 5.31 -19.66
CA TYR A 282 -5.74 5.82 -21.03
C TYR A 282 -6.75 5.09 -21.90
N LEU A 283 -7.73 5.83 -22.43
CA LEU A 283 -8.61 5.31 -23.46
C LEU A 283 -8.03 5.72 -24.81
N THR A 284 -7.60 4.74 -25.61
CA THR A 284 -6.80 5.01 -26.81
C THR A 284 -7.16 4.06 -27.96
N ASP A 285 -6.88 4.51 -29.19
CA ASP A 285 -7.03 3.72 -30.40
C ASP A 285 -5.75 2.89 -30.69
N TYR A 286 -4.67 3.15 -29.94
CA TYR A 286 -3.36 2.56 -30.15
C TYR A 286 -2.79 1.96 -28.88
N SER A 287 -2.12 0.82 -29.00
CA SER A 287 -1.43 0.18 -27.89
C SER A 287 -0.16 -0.55 -28.31
N LEU A 288 0.56 -1.07 -27.32
CA LEU A 288 1.72 -1.92 -27.55
C LEU A 288 1.37 -3.40 -27.41
N ASP A 289 1.83 -4.21 -28.37
CA ASP A 289 1.99 -5.65 -28.21
C ASP A 289 3.42 -5.94 -27.75
N ILE A 290 3.59 -6.38 -26.51
CA ILE A 290 4.92 -6.61 -25.92
C ILE A 290 5.10 -8.10 -25.64
N GLN A 291 6.11 -8.69 -26.26
CA GLN A 291 6.47 -10.09 -26.07
C GLN A 291 7.96 -10.18 -25.74
N GLY A 292 8.36 -11.03 -24.80
CA GLY A 292 9.77 -11.15 -24.47
C GLY A 292 10.19 -12.52 -23.97
N SER A 293 11.50 -12.74 -24.04
CA SER A 293 12.18 -13.93 -23.53
C SER A 293 13.54 -13.57 -22.94
N TYR A 294 13.96 -14.33 -21.94
CA TYR A 294 15.30 -14.25 -21.34
C TYR A 294 15.73 -15.62 -20.80
N ARG A 295 17.01 -15.74 -20.44
CA ARG A 295 17.60 -16.89 -19.75
C ARG A 295 18.11 -16.49 -18.36
N LEU A 296 17.86 -17.34 -17.37
CA LEU A 296 18.47 -17.24 -16.05
C LEU A 296 19.70 -18.14 -15.97
N ALA A 297 20.83 -17.58 -15.56
CA ALA A 297 22.05 -18.31 -15.33
C ALA A 297 22.11 -18.88 -13.90
N ALA A 298 21.19 -19.78 -13.55
CA ALA A 298 21.27 -20.61 -12.35
C ALA A 298 21.12 -22.09 -12.75
N ILE A 299 22.23 -22.85 -12.66
CA ILE A 299 22.39 -24.31 -12.85
C ILE A 299 21.21 -24.99 -13.58
N GLY A 300 21.21 -24.93 -14.92
CA GLY A 300 20.19 -25.56 -15.76
C GLY A 300 19.41 -24.52 -16.56
N THR A 301 19.79 -24.34 -17.82
CA THR A 301 19.24 -23.38 -18.78
C THR A 301 17.72 -23.50 -18.94
N VAL A 302 16.94 -22.67 -18.23
CA VAL A 302 15.50 -22.49 -18.48
C VAL A 302 15.31 -21.22 -19.30
N THR A 303 14.72 -21.37 -20.49
CA THR A 303 14.22 -20.23 -21.27
C THR A 303 12.84 -19.88 -20.76
N VAL A 304 12.66 -18.65 -20.28
CA VAL A 304 11.36 -18.15 -19.84
C VAL A 304 10.81 -17.26 -20.96
N SER A 305 9.74 -17.72 -21.62
CA SER A 305 8.93 -16.90 -22.53
C SER A 305 7.73 -16.40 -21.76
N LYS A 306 7.64 -15.07 -21.55
CA LYS A 306 6.57 -14.46 -20.77
C LYS A 306 5.87 -13.39 -21.62
N ASN A 307 4.55 -13.35 -21.53
CA ASN A 307 3.78 -12.17 -21.91
C ASN A 307 3.86 -11.23 -20.70
N ILE A 308 4.63 -10.15 -20.82
CA ILE A 308 5.15 -9.40 -19.65
C ILE A 308 4.34 -8.13 -19.37
N GLY A 309 3.33 -7.80 -20.18
CA GLY A 309 2.54 -6.59 -20.00
C GLY A 309 1.56 -6.70 -18.83
N ASN A 310 1.91 -6.14 -17.68
CA ASN A 310 0.92 -5.51 -16.80
C ASN A 310 0.87 -4.03 -17.19
N GLY A 311 0.08 -3.69 -18.19
CA GLY A 311 0.23 -2.40 -18.88
C GLY A 311 1.55 -2.34 -19.67
N TYR A 312 2.34 -1.30 -19.44
CA TYR A 312 3.61 -1.04 -20.15
C TYR A 312 4.85 -1.17 -19.24
N THR A 313 4.76 -1.98 -18.19
CA THR A 313 5.92 -2.35 -17.37
C THR A 313 6.49 -3.69 -17.82
N ILE A 314 7.80 -3.76 -18.04
CA ILE A 314 8.56 -4.96 -18.37
C ILE A 314 9.45 -5.31 -17.18
N GLU A 315 9.28 -6.50 -16.62
CA GLU A 315 10.09 -6.97 -15.50
C GLU A 315 11.11 -8.03 -15.94
N LEU A 316 12.37 -7.82 -15.56
CA LEU A 316 13.48 -8.76 -15.77
C LEU A 316 14.19 -9.03 -14.43
N PRO A 317 14.48 -10.29 -14.08
CA PRO A 317 15.35 -10.58 -12.94
C PRO A 317 16.79 -10.15 -13.22
N GLU A 318 17.48 -9.70 -12.18
CA GLU A 318 18.91 -9.38 -12.24
C GLU A 318 19.73 -10.61 -12.71
N GLY A 319 20.81 -10.37 -13.47
CA GLY A 319 21.63 -11.45 -14.02
C GLY A 319 20.99 -12.26 -15.17
N SER A 320 19.86 -11.79 -15.72
CA SER A 320 19.28 -12.35 -16.95
C SER A 320 20.23 -12.22 -18.14
N SER A 321 20.21 -13.19 -19.05
CA SER A 321 21.01 -13.23 -20.28
C SER A 321 20.14 -13.56 -21.49
N ASP A 322 20.66 -13.35 -22.70
CA ASP A 322 19.92 -13.56 -23.97
C ASP A 322 18.53 -12.92 -23.97
N VAL A 323 18.43 -11.67 -23.47
CA VAL A 323 17.18 -10.94 -23.39
C VAL A 323 16.78 -10.50 -24.79
N GLN A 324 15.54 -10.80 -25.19
CA GLN A 324 14.92 -10.30 -26.39
C GLN A 324 13.48 -9.90 -26.10
N ILE A 325 13.14 -8.64 -26.35
CA ILE A 325 11.81 -8.06 -26.20
C ILE A 325 11.39 -7.49 -27.56
N SER A 326 10.22 -7.86 -28.03
CA SER A 326 9.58 -7.37 -29.24
C SER A 326 8.38 -6.50 -28.87
N ILE A 327 8.33 -5.28 -29.41
CA ILE A 327 7.29 -4.28 -29.17
C ILE A 327 6.66 -3.91 -30.51
N GLY A 328 5.41 -4.30 -30.71
CA GLY A 328 4.61 -3.97 -31.89
C GLY A 328 3.54 -2.92 -31.58
N LEU A 329 3.11 -2.16 -32.59
CA LEU A 329 1.99 -1.22 -32.45
C LEU A 329 0.70 -1.94 -32.81
N LYS A 330 -0.30 -1.92 -31.95
CA LYS A 330 -1.69 -2.25 -32.31
C LYS A 330 -2.46 -0.97 -32.61
N GLU A 331 -3.28 -1.05 -33.64
CA GLU A 331 -4.30 -0.06 -33.98
C GLU A 331 -5.65 -0.79 -33.91
N ASN A 332 -6.53 -0.37 -33.00
CA ASN A 332 -7.84 -0.99 -32.76
C ASN A 332 -7.74 -2.50 -32.54
N GLY A 333 -6.87 -2.93 -31.62
CA GLY A 333 -6.62 -4.33 -31.28
C GLY A 333 -5.85 -5.14 -32.34
N THR A 334 -5.55 -4.57 -33.51
CA THR A 334 -4.88 -5.28 -34.61
C THR A 334 -3.43 -4.85 -34.73
N LEU A 335 -2.51 -5.81 -34.74
CA LEU A 335 -1.07 -5.55 -34.90
C LEU A 335 -0.80 -4.92 -36.28
N LYS A 336 -0.17 -3.75 -36.27
CA LYS A 336 0.31 -3.05 -37.46
C LYS A 336 1.64 -3.66 -37.88
N SER A 337 1.63 -4.38 -38.99
CA SER A 337 2.75 -5.21 -39.45
C SER A 337 3.69 -4.53 -40.46
N SER A 338 3.37 -3.32 -40.91
CA SER A 338 4.19 -2.53 -41.84
C SER A 338 4.14 -1.04 -41.50
N ASP A 339 5.09 -0.29 -42.09
CA ASP A 339 5.09 1.18 -42.12
C ASP A 339 5.09 1.86 -40.74
N VAL A 340 5.67 1.21 -39.73
CA VAL A 340 5.99 1.81 -38.42
C VAL A 340 7.49 1.91 -38.25
N THR A 341 7.94 3.11 -37.90
CA THR A 341 9.30 3.38 -37.45
C THR A 341 9.27 3.77 -35.98
N TRP A 342 10.23 3.29 -35.19
CA TRP A 342 10.25 3.51 -33.76
C TRP A 342 11.36 4.47 -33.32
N THR A 343 11.15 5.13 -32.19
CA THR A 343 12.24 5.73 -31.39
C THR A 343 12.06 5.33 -29.94
N CYS A 344 13.16 5.22 -29.19
CA CYS A 344 13.16 4.92 -27.77
C CYS A 344 14.05 5.94 -27.05
N SER A 345 13.58 6.54 -25.96
CA SER A 345 14.32 7.55 -25.21
C SER A 345 13.96 7.53 -23.71
N PRO A 346 14.94 7.63 -22.78
CA PRO A 346 16.38 7.56 -23.03
C PRO A 346 16.82 6.18 -23.54
N ALA A 347 18.04 6.10 -24.08
CA ALA A 347 18.69 4.81 -24.26
C ALA A 347 19.06 4.24 -22.88
N ILE A 348 18.86 2.95 -22.71
CA ILE A 348 19.21 2.18 -21.52
C ILE A 348 20.55 1.52 -21.81
N ASP A 349 21.50 1.69 -20.91
CA ASP A 349 22.79 1.02 -21.00
C ASP A 349 22.59 -0.50 -21.06
N HIS A 350 23.46 -1.19 -21.81
CA HIS A 350 23.43 -2.65 -22.02
C HIS A 350 22.27 -3.18 -22.88
N PHE A 351 21.37 -2.32 -23.38
CA PHE A 351 20.39 -2.70 -24.41
C PHE A 351 20.78 -2.21 -25.79
N ASN A 352 20.59 -3.09 -26.78
CA ASN A 352 20.61 -2.77 -28.19
C ASN A 352 19.18 -2.58 -28.70
N TYR A 353 19.01 -1.58 -29.57
CA TYR A 353 17.72 -1.14 -30.09
C TYR A 353 17.67 -1.37 -31.59
N ASN A 354 16.71 -2.16 -32.06
CA ASN A 354 16.35 -2.20 -33.47
C ASN A 354 15.03 -1.46 -33.68
N THR A 355 15.13 -0.21 -34.16
CA THR A 355 13.99 0.71 -34.37
C THR A 355 13.37 0.61 -35.77
N SER A 356 13.93 -0.22 -36.64
CA SER A 356 13.50 -0.43 -38.02
C SER A 356 13.71 -1.89 -38.43
N GLY A 357 12.94 -2.80 -37.82
CA GLY A 357 13.01 -4.24 -38.11
C GLY A 357 11.97 -4.73 -39.11
N GLN A 358 12.14 -5.95 -39.63
CA GLN A 358 11.06 -6.70 -40.29
C GLN A 358 9.82 -6.69 -39.38
N ASN A 359 8.63 -6.51 -39.96
CA ASN A 359 7.34 -6.46 -39.27
C ASN A 359 7.08 -5.22 -38.40
N ALA A 360 7.75 -4.09 -38.66
CA ALA A 360 7.42 -2.81 -38.04
C ALA A 360 7.47 -2.83 -36.49
N THR A 361 8.36 -3.65 -35.95
CA THR A 361 8.50 -3.96 -34.51
C THR A 361 9.78 -3.33 -33.96
N LEU A 362 9.71 -2.74 -32.77
CA LEU A 362 10.88 -2.34 -31.98
C LEU A 362 11.41 -3.56 -31.24
N VAL A 363 12.69 -3.87 -31.39
CA VAL A 363 13.34 -4.95 -30.63
C VAL A 363 14.34 -4.37 -29.64
N LEU A 364 14.16 -4.70 -28.36
CA LEU A 364 15.14 -4.46 -27.30
C LEU A 364 15.87 -5.76 -27.02
N SER A 365 17.20 -5.75 -27.04
CA SER A 365 17.99 -6.96 -26.79
C SER A 365 19.19 -6.69 -25.91
N SER A 366 19.55 -7.64 -25.06
CA SER A 366 20.74 -7.57 -24.21
C SER A 366 21.36 -8.95 -24.07
N GLU A 367 22.69 -9.03 -24.18
CA GLU A 367 23.41 -10.28 -23.92
C GLU A 367 23.40 -10.64 -22.43
N ALA A 368 23.50 -9.63 -21.56
CA ALA A 368 23.50 -9.79 -20.11
C ALA A 368 23.03 -8.51 -19.41
N ILE A 369 22.13 -8.69 -18.44
CA ILE A 369 21.65 -7.65 -17.54
C ILE A 369 22.51 -7.64 -16.27
N PRO A 370 22.94 -6.47 -15.79
CA PRO A 370 23.68 -6.37 -14.53
C PRO A 370 22.94 -7.03 -13.35
N ALA A 371 23.70 -7.59 -12.41
CA ALA A 371 23.18 -8.10 -11.15
C ALA A 371 22.95 -6.96 -10.13
N ILE A 372 22.27 -5.90 -10.58
CA ILE A 372 21.97 -4.72 -9.77
C ILE A 372 20.52 -4.33 -10.09
N PRO A 373 19.63 -4.26 -9.09
CA PRO A 373 18.28 -3.78 -9.28
C PRO A 373 18.28 -2.33 -9.79
N ALA A 374 17.46 -2.07 -10.80
CA ALA A 374 17.36 -0.77 -11.44
C ALA A 374 15.99 -0.59 -12.08
N GLU A 375 15.55 0.65 -12.18
CA GLU A 375 14.32 1.03 -12.86
C GLU A 375 14.64 2.07 -13.93
N HIS A 376 14.08 1.86 -15.12
CA HIS A 376 14.28 2.74 -16.25
C HIS A 376 12.93 3.14 -16.84
N GLU A 377 12.56 4.41 -16.68
CA GLU A 377 11.46 5.02 -17.40
C GLU A 377 11.92 5.36 -18.83
N ILE A 378 11.25 4.78 -19.83
CA ILE A 378 11.53 5.04 -21.25
C ILE A 378 10.24 5.37 -22.01
N ILE A 379 10.38 6.25 -22.99
CA ILE A 379 9.33 6.59 -23.93
C ILE A 379 9.63 5.90 -25.25
N VAL A 380 8.72 5.05 -25.70
CA VAL A 380 8.76 4.47 -27.04
C VAL A 380 7.75 5.19 -27.93
N THR A 381 8.21 5.67 -29.08
CA THR A 381 7.38 6.44 -30.01
C THR A 381 7.27 5.71 -31.32
N ALA A 382 6.03 5.35 -31.69
CA ALA A 382 5.69 4.82 -33.00
C ALA A 382 5.41 5.97 -33.95
N THR A 383 5.96 5.90 -35.16
CA THR A 383 5.67 6.84 -36.25
C THR A 383 5.25 6.04 -37.46
N PHE A 384 4.09 6.37 -38.04
CA PHE A 384 3.50 5.60 -39.14
C PHE A 384 2.66 6.47 -40.06
N LEU A 385 2.28 5.94 -41.23
CA LEU A 385 1.35 6.60 -42.13
C LEU A 385 -0.09 6.14 -41.87
N LYS A 386 -1.01 7.09 -41.76
CA LYS A 386 -2.46 6.86 -41.72
C LYS A 386 -3.15 7.79 -42.70
N ASN A 387 -3.91 7.22 -43.65
CA ASN A 387 -4.58 7.99 -44.72
C ASN A 387 -3.62 8.95 -45.47
N GLY A 388 -2.36 8.54 -45.66
CA GLY A 388 -1.32 9.33 -46.33
C GLY A 388 -0.70 10.46 -45.50
N LYS A 389 -1.09 10.60 -44.23
CA LYS A 389 -0.48 11.55 -43.27
C LYS A 389 0.41 10.80 -42.29
N LYS A 390 1.51 11.46 -41.91
CA LYS A 390 2.43 10.96 -40.89
C LYS A 390 1.84 11.23 -39.51
N GLU A 391 1.63 10.16 -38.76
CA GLU A 391 1.17 10.17 -37.37
C GLU A 391 2.32 9.72 -36.46
N THR A 392 2.32 10.23 -35.24
CA THR A 392 3.30 9.90 -34.20
C THR A 392 2.55 9.68 -32.90
N TYR A 393 2.81 8.54 -32.24
CA TYR A 393 2.22 8.21 -30.94
C TYR A 393 3.30 7.72 -29.98
N SER A 394 3.30 8.25 -28.76
CA SER A 394 4.29 7.92 -27.72
C SER A 394 3.63 7.14 -26.59
N PHE A 395 4.38 6.18 -26.06
CA PHE A 395 3.99 5.33 -24.95
C PHE A 395 5.06 5.39 -23.87
N ASP A 396 4.63 5.63 -22.63
CA ASP A 396 5.49 5.50 -21.46
C ASP A 396 5.62 4.01 -21.11
N LEU A 397 6.85 3.54 -20.97
CA LEU A 397 7.21 2.15 -20.69
C LEU A 397 8.23 2.12 -19.55
N THR A 398 8.03 1.25 -18.57
CA THR A 398 8.96 1.06 -17.45
C THR A 398 9.69 -0.26 -17.63
N LEU A 399 11.03 -0.25 -17.62
CA LEU A 399 11.84 -1.46 -17.53
C LEU A 399 12.36 -1.61 -16.09
N LEU A 400 11.88 -2.63 -15.40
CA LEU A 400 12.26 -2.93 -14.02
C LEU A 400 13.18 -4.15 -13.97
N ILE A 401 14.42 -3.93 -13.55
CA ILE A 401 15.38 -4.97 -13.17
C ILE A 401 15.22 -5.20 -11.67
N ARG A 402 14.71 -6.38 -11.29
CA ARG A 402 14.42 -6.72 -9.88
C ARG A 402 15.38 -7.77 -9.33
N PRO A 403 15.57 -7.83 -8.00
CA PRO A 403 16.33 -8.90 -7.38
C PRO A 403 15.82 -10.28 -7.81
N LEU A 404 16.74 -11.22 -7.96
CA LEU A 404 16.37 -12.61 -8.24
C LEU A 404 15.62 -13.19 -7.03
N ALA A 405 14.41 -13.69 -7.24
CA ALA A 405 13.58 -14.24 -6.17
C ALA A 405 13.37 -15.75 -6.35
N ASP A 406 13.10 -16.48 -5.26
CA ASP A 406 12.94 -17.95 -5.27
C ASP A 406 11.78 -18.41 -6.18
N ASP A 407 10.80 -17.55 -6.41
CA ASP A 407 9.65 -17.77 -7.30
C ASP A 407 9.96 -17.56 -8.80
N ASP A 408 11.11 -16.96 -9.15
CA ASP A 408 11.58 -16.89 -10.54
C ASP A 408 11.94 -18.26 -11.12
N LEU A 409 12.22 -19.22 -10.24
CA LEU A 409 12.39 -20.62 -10.60
C LEU A 409 11.04 -21.37 -10.71
N THR A 410 9.96 -20.84 -10.11
CA THR A 410 8.61 -21.40 -10.13
C THR A 410 7.51 -20.33 -9.93
N LYS A 411 7.04 -19.74 -11.04
CA LYS A 411 5.85 -18.85 -11.17
C LYS A 411 5.92 -17.43 -10.55
N ALA A 412 5.79 -16.45 -11.46
CA ALA A 412 5.19 -15.10 -11.37
C ALA A 412 5.14 -14.38 -10.00
N SER A 413 6.05 -13.40 -9.87
CA SER A 413 6.16 -12.43 -8.77
C SER A 413 4.95 -11.49 -8.59
N PRO A 414 4.61 -11.11 -7.34
CA PRO A 414 3.78 -9.97 -7.00
C PRO A 414 4.59 -8.65 -7.04
N ALA A 415 3.92 -7.55 -7.41
CA ALA A 415 4.50 -6.21 -7.54
C ALA A 415 4.73 -5.49 -6.18
N SER A 416 5.80 -4.70 -6.11
CA SER A 416 6.12 -3.79 -5.00
C SER A 416 5.19 -2.55 -4.96
N PRO A 417 4.81 -2.04 -3.77
CA PRO A 417 4.04 -0.81 -3.64
C PRO A 417 4.97 0.38 -3.34
N LEU A 418 5.39 1.10 -4.37
CA LEU A 418 5.84 2.49 -4.22
C LEU A 418 5.07 3.38 -5.21
N ARG A 419 5.12 4.67 -4.94
CA ARG A 419 4.23 5.77 -5.37
C ARG A 419 4.20 6.09 -6.87
N GLU A 420 4.31 5.10 -7.74
CA GLU A 420 4.16 5.26 -9.18
C GLU A 420 2.68 5.33 -9.55
N THR A 421 2.37 6.26 -10.45
CA THR A 421 1.08 6.23 -11.15
C THR A 421 1.01 4.91 -11.88
N GLN A 422 -0.05 4.14 -11.69
CA GLN A 422 -0.22 2.85 -12.38
C GLN A 422 -1.03 3.12 -13.67
N PRO A 423 -0.39 3.18 -14.86
CA PRO A 423 -1.12 3.39 -16.09
C PRO A 423 -1.76 2.09 -16.55
N ILE A 424 -3.03 2.16 -16.94
CA ILE A 424 -3.68 1.11 -17.71
C ILE A 424 -4.19 1.70 -19.02
N SER A 425 -3.89 1.03 -20.14
CA SER A 425 -4.43 1.39 -21.44
C SER A 425 -5.62 0.48 -21.77
N ILE A 426 -6.73 1.09 -22.18
CA ILE A 426 -7.95 0.39 -22.61
C ILE A 426 -8.16 0.69 -24.09
N GLU A 427 -8.09 -0.37 -24.90
CA GLU A 427 -8.11 -0.31 -26.36
C GLU A 427 -9.52 -0.28 -26.95
N LEU A 428 -9.59 0.13 -28.23
CA LEU A 428 -10.74 -0.01 -29.15
C LEU A 428 -11.09 -1.47 -29.43
#